data_AF-A0A5K1EDE8-F1
#
_entry.id   AF-A0A5K1EDE8-F1
#
_cell.length_a   1.000
_cell.length_b   1.000
_cell.length_c   1.000
_cell.angle_alpha   90.00
_cell.angle_beta   90.00
_cell.angle_gamma   90.00
#
_symmetry.space_group_name_H-M   'P 1'
#
loop_
_entity.id
_entity.type
_entity.pdbx_description
1 polymer ?
#
loop_
_entity_poly.entity_id
_entity_poly.type
_entity_poly.pdbx_seq_one_letter_code
_entity_poly.pdbx_strand_id
1 'polypeptide(L)'
;FAMSSIVKYPIEACIDYGAFSQTQTAFFMQLNKASEPETFEEVVQDPCWKNAIRDELDTLTKNDTWELVPLPPGKKPFSCKWVFKLKFHSDGTLDRHKARLVAHSFSQTEGIDYTETFAPVAEMTTIHTL
;
A
#
# COMPACT_ATOMS: atom_id res chain seq x y z
N PHE A 1 -1.47 -21.81 21.84
CA PHE A 1 -2.28 -20.68 21.36
C PHE A 1 -3.51 -20.55 22.25
N ALA A 2 -3.43 -19.71 23.28
CA ALA A 2 -4.56 -19.44 24.14
C ALA A 2 -5.30 -18.22 23.57
N MET A 3 -6.49 -18.45 23.02
CA MET A 3 -7.39 -17.37 22.62
C MET A 3 -8.05 -16.79 23.86
N SER A 4 -7.79 -15.52 24.14
CA SER A 4 -8.71 -14.68 24.89
C SER A 4 -8.81 -13.36 24.16
N SER A 5 -9.93 -13.14 23.49
CA SER A 5 -10.25 -11.88 22.82
C SER A 5 -11.66 -11.49 23.21
N ILE A 6 -11.71 -10.49 24.10
CA ILE A 6 -12.89 -9.78 24.59
C ILE A 6 -13.40 -8.89 23.46
N VAL A 7 -14.10 -9.48 22.47
CA VAL A 7 -14.76 -8.70 21.42
C VAL A 7 -16.17 -9.26 21.23
N LYS A 8 -17.17 -8.40 21.45
CA LYS A 8 -18.61 -8.74 21.41
C LYS A 8 -19.06 -9.31 20.06
N TYR A 9 -18.34 -9.00 18.98
CA TYR A 9 -18.52 -9.54 17.64
C TYR A 9 -17.14 -9.85 17.04
N PRO A 10 -16.61 -11.08 17.23
CA PRO A 10 -15.36 -11.46 16.59
C PRO A 10 -15.56 -11.44 15.08
N ILE A 11 -14.57 -10.91 14.34
CA ILE A 11 -14.61 -10.83 12.87
C ILE A 11 -14.87 -12.20 12.25
N GLU A 12 -14.37 -13.25 12.90
CA GLU A 12 -14.54 -14.65 12.54
C GLU A 12 -16.01 -15.10 12.49
N ALA A 13 -16.89 -14.48 13.29
CA ALA A 13 -18.32 -14.74 13.27
C ALA A 13 -19.09 -13.94 12.19
N CYS A 14 -18.41 -13.00 11.52
CA CYS A 14 -18.99 -12.17 10.46
C CYS A 14 -18.56 -12.61 9.05
N ILE A 15 -17.68 -13.62 8.92
CA ILE A 15 -17.23 -14.13 7.62
C ILE A 15 -17.85 -15.51 7.38
N ASP A 16 -18.92 -15.54 6.59
CA ASP A 16 -19.47 -16.80 6.07
C ASP A 16 -18.75 -17.17 4.75
N TYR A 17 -17.74 -18.03 4.84
CA TYR A 17 -17.01 -18.52 3.67
C TYR A 17 -17.86 -19.42 2.76
N GLY A 18 -19.03 -19.89 3.22
CA GLY A 18 -19.96 -20.72 2.45
C GLY A 18 -20.90 -19.93 1.54
N ALA A 19 -21.01 -18.61 1.72
CA ALA A 19 -21.87 -17.73 0.94
C ALA A 19 -21.18 -17.11 -0.30
N PHE A 20 -19.89 -17.38 -0.51
CA PHE A 20 -19.14 -16.78 -1.60
C PHE A 20 -19.39 -17.51 -2.93
N SER A 21 -19.53 -16.71 -4.01
CA SER A 21 -19.61 -17.26 -5.35
C SER A 21 -18.30 -17.96 -5.74
N GLN A 22 -18.37 -18.87 -6.72
CA GLN A 22 -17.18 -19.62 -7.18
C GLN A 22 -16.03 -18.69 -7.59
N THR A 23 -16.35 -17.52 -8.16
CA THR A 23 -15.37 -16.48 -8.54
C THR A 23 -14.72 -15.82 -7.33
N GLN A 24 -15.49 -15.51 -6.28
CA GLN A 24 -14.95 -14.92 -5.05
C GLN A 24 -14.00 -15.89 -4.33
N THR A 25 -14.36 -17.18 -4.28
CA THR A 25 -13.50 -18.21 -3.70
C THR A 25 -12.19 -18.37 -4.46
N ALA A 26 -12.22 -18.33 -5.80
CA ALA A 26 -11.01 -18.38 -6.63
C ALA A 26 -10.08 -17.18 -6.37
N PHE A 27 -10.64 -15.98 -6.25
CA PHE A 27 -9.90 -14.77 -5.91
C PHE A 27 -9.17 -14.87 -4.56
N PHE A 28 -9.86 -15.31 -3.49
CA PHE A 28 -9.23 -15.48 -2.18
C PHE A 28 -8.13 -16.54 -2.17
N MET A 29 -8.30 -17.64 -2.91
CA MET A 29 -7.26 -18.66 -3.05
C MET A 29 -6.00 -18.12 -3.74
N GLN A 30 -6.13 -17.27 -4.76
CA GLN A 30 -4.98 -16.65 -5.41
C GLN A 30 -4.29 -15.61 -4.53
N LEU A 31 -5.05 -14.80 -3.78
CA LEU A 31 -4.48 -13.87 -2.80
C LEU A 31 -3.61 -14.60 -1.77
N ASN A 32 -4.07 -15.74 -1.25
CA ASN A 32 -3.31 -16.53 -0.29
C ASN A 32 -2.07 -17.23 -0.89
N LYS A 33 -2.03 -17.42 -2.21
CA LYS A 33 -0.92 -18.06 -2.91
C LYS A 33 0.16 -17.07 -3.35
N ALA A 34 -0.20 -15.81 -3.55
CA ALA A 34 0.72 -14.79 -4.02
C ALA A 34 1.54 -14.22 -2.85
N SER A 35 2.87 -14.33 -2.93
CA SER A 35 3.79 -13.69 -1.98
C SER A 35 4.21 -12.34 -2.53
N GLU A 36 3.92 -11.29 -1.77
CA GLU A 36 4.40 -9.94 -2.07
C GLU A 36 5.81 -9.80 -1.50
N PRO A 37 6.78 -9.27 -2.27
CA PRO A 37 8.14 -9.11 -1.80
C PRO A 37 8.21 -8.01 -0.75
N GLU A 38 9.00 -8.26 0.30
CA GLU A 38 9.16 -7.32 1.41
C GLU A 38 10.40 -6.43 1.24
N THR A 39 11.36 -6.86 0.41
CA THR A 39 12.65 -6.19 0.24
C THR A 39 12.84 -5.65 -1.17
N PHE A 40 13.54 -4.53 -1.29
CA PHE A 40 13.89 -3.95 -2.59
C PHE A 40 14.83 -4.86 -3.40
N GLU A 41 15.68 -5.63 -2.72
CA GLU A 41 16.67 -6.50 -3.36
C GLU A 41 16.02 -7.64 -4.16
N GLU A 42 14.96 -8.25 -3.62
CA GLU A 42 14.16 -9.27 -4.31
C GLU A 42 13.45 -8.68 -5.54
N VAL A 43 12.91 -7.47 -5.38
CA VAL A 43 12.11 -6.75 -6.37
C VAL A 43 12.95 -6.31 -7.57
N VAL A 44 14.21 -5.93 -7.36
CA VAL A 44 15.11 -5.54 -8.45
C VAL A 44 15.46 -6.72 -9.35
N GLN A 45 15.29 -7.97 -8.93
CA GLN A 45 15.53 -9.11 -9.82
C GLN A 45 14.39 -9.31 -10.83
N ASP A 46 13.18 -8.87 -10.50
CA ASP A 46 11.99 -9.05 -11.34
C ASP A 46 11.75 -7.82 -12.24
N PRO A 47 11.68 -7.99 -13.58
CA PRO A 47 11.39 -6.89 -14.50
C PRO A 47 10.01 -6.24 -14.28
N CYS A 48 9.00 -7.00 -13.84
CA CYS A 48 7.66 -6.47 -13.61
C CYS A 48 7.65 -5.48 -12.45
N TRP A 49 8.34 -5.81 -11.36
CA TRP A 49 8.46 -4.94 -10.21
C TRP A 49 9.34 -3.71 -10.49
N LYS A 50 10.41 -3.87 -11.28
CA LYS A 50 11.22 -2.74 -11.78
C LYS A 50 10.40 -1.73 -12.59
N ASN A 51 9.50 -2.22 -13.44
CA ASN A 51 8.62 -1.33 -14.20
C ASN A 51 7.65 -0.59 -13.28
N ALA A 52 7.06 -1.29 -12.30
CA ALA A 52 6.19 -0.65 -11.31
C ALA A 52 6.91 0.45 -10.49
N ILE A 53 8.19 0.26 -10.17
CA ILE A 53 9.02 1.29 -9.51
C ILE A 53 9.22 2.50 -10.42
N ARG A 54 9.55 2.28 -11.71
CA ARG A 54 9.71 3.38 -12.66
C ARG A 54 8.40 4.15 -12.83
N ASP A 55 7.28 3.46 -13.01
CA ASP A 55 5.98 4.09 -13.18
C ASP A 55 5.64 5.01 -11.99
N GLU A 56 5.95 4.59 -10.75
CA GLU A 56 5.79 5.43 -9.57
C GLU A 56 6.71 6.66 -9.62
N LEU A 57 8.01 6.48 -9.90
CA LEU A 57 8.97 7.60 -9.98
C LEU A 57 8.60 8.60 -11.08
N ASP A 58 8.17 8.11 -12.24
CA ASP A 58 7.71 8.93 -13.36
C ASP A 58 6.44 9.68 -12.98
N THR A 59 5.53 9.05 -12.23
CA THR A 59 4.31 9.70 -11.73
C THR A 59 4.63 10.80 -10.72
N LEU A 60 5.56 10.56 -9.77
CA LEU A 60 6.01 11.57 -8.80
C LEU A 60 6.64 12.78 -9.50
N THR A 61 7.46 12.50 -10.52
CA THR A 61 8.10 13.54 -11.36
C THR A 61 7.04 14.33 -12.13
N LYS A 62 6.07 13.65 -12.75
CA LYS A 62 5.03 14.27 -13.57
C LYS A 62 4.04 15.11 -12.77
N ASN A 63 3.84 14.77 -11.50
CA ASN A 63 2.96 15.52 -10.60
C ASN A 63 3.64 16.78 -10.04
N ASP A 64 4.92 17.04 -10.32
CA ASP A 64 5.70 18.18 -9.82
C ASP A 64 5.56 18.39 -8.29
N THR A 65 5.32 17.30 -7.55
CA THR A 65 5.08 17.33 -6.10
C THR A 65 6.35 16.99 -5.30
N TRP A 66 7.44 16.63 -5.98
CA TRP A 66 8.68 16.16 -5.37
C TRP A 66 9.89 16.62 -6.19
N GLU A 67 10.94 17.05 -5.51
CA GLU A 67 12.24 17.33 -6.11
C GLU A 67 13.32 16.57 -5.33
N LEU A 68 14.22 15.91 -6.05
CA LEU A 68 15.37 15.26 -5.42
C LEU A 68 16.43 16.32 -5.08
N VAL A 69 16.48 16.71 -3.80
CA VAL A 69 17.44 17.69 -3.29
C VAL A 69 18.60 17.02 -2.53
N PRO A 70 19.82 17.57 -2.59
CA PRO A 70 20.91 17.10 -1.73
C PRO A 70 20.57 17.34 -0.26
N LEU A 71 21.00 16.41 0.61
CA LEU A 71 20.78 16.53 2.05
C LEU A 71 21.45 17.79 2.61
N PRO A 72 20.71 18.73 3.22
CA PRO A 72 21.30 19.92 3.80
C PRO A 72 22.23 19.58 4.98
N PRO A 73 23.31 20.36 5.18
CA PRO A 73 24.25 20.12 6.27
C PRO A 73 23.55 20.17 7.62
N GLY A 74 23.80 19.15 8.47
CA GLY A 74 23.24 19.05 9.82
C GLY A 74 21.79 18.53 9.88
N LYS A 75 21.17 18.17 8.76
CA LYS A 75 19.85 17.52 8.72
C LYS A 75 19.98 16.00 8.58
N LYS A 76 18.99 15.28 9.11
CA LYS A 76 18.86 13.83 8.90
C LYS A 76 17.79 13.59 7.83
N PRO A 77 18.04 12.73 6.84
CA PRO A 77 17.03 12.39 5.84
C PRO A 77 15.89 11.62 6.50
N PHE A 78 14.66 11.82 6.01
CA PHE A 78 13.52 10.99 6.41
C PHE A 78 13.72 9.56 5.90
N SER A 79 13.38 8.60 6.75
CA SER A 79 13.30 7.22 6.29
C SER A 79 12.09 7.08 5.36
N CYS A 80 12.28 6.42 4.22
CA CYS A 80 11.22 6.02 3.31
C CYS A 80 11.28 4.51 3.11
N LYS A 81 10.17 3.91 2.71
CA LYS A 81 10.10 2.49 2.37
C LYS A 81 9.29 2.29 1.10
N TRP A 82 9.64 1.25 0.36
CA TRP A 82 8.81 0.77 -0.73
C TRP A 82 7.68 -0.11 -0.19
N VAL A 83 6.49 0.04 -0.76
CA VAL A 83 5.35 -0.83 -0.52
C VAL A 83 4.97 -1.47 -1.85
N PHE A 84 5.08 -2.78 -1.92
CA PHE A 84 4.75 -3.58 -3.09
C PHE A 84 3.40 -4.26 -2.89
N LYS A 85 2.55 -4.21 -3.91
CA LYS A 85 1.24 -4.84 -3.91
C LYS A 85 0.94 -5.46 -5.27
N LEU A 86 0.41 -6.67 -5.27
CA LEU A 86 -0.18 -7.27 -6.46
C LEU A 86 -1.64 -6.83 -6.55
N LYS A 87 -2.06 -6.42 -7.75
CA LYS A 87 -3.45 -6.10 -8.06
C LYS A 87 -4.00 -7.19 -8.96
N PHE A 88 -5.20 -7.64 -8.61
CA PHE A 88 -5.91 -8.70 -9.31
C PHE A 88 -7.24 -8.15 -9.83
N HIS A 89 -7.67 -8.66 -10.97
CA HIS A 89 -9.01 -8.46 -11.50
C HIS A 89 -10.05 -9.19 -10.64
N SER A 90 -11.34 -8.91 -10.87
CA SER A 90 -12.44 -9.56 -10.15
C SER A 90 -12.55 -11.06 -10.43
N ASP A 91 -12.01 -11.53 -11.56
CA ASP A 91 -11.87 -12.95 -11.89
C ASP A 91 -10.65 -13.61 -11.24
N GLY A 92 -9.83 -12.84 -10.52
CA GLY A 92 -8.63 -13.28 -9.83
C GLY A 92 -7.35 -13.30 -10.69
N THR A 93 -7.45 -12.99 -11.98
CA THR A 93 -6.24 -12.87 -12.82
C THR A 93 -5.39 -11.67 -12.38
N LEU A 94 -4.06 -11.77 -12.52
CA LEU A 94 -3.16 -10.69 -12.14
C LEU A 94 -3.32 -9.50 -13.10
N ASP A 95 -3.75 -8.36 -12.57
CA ASP A 95 -3.92 -7.10 -13.30
C ASP A 95 -2.56 -6.40 -13.43
N ARG A 96 -1.92 -6.08 -12.29
CA ARG A 96 -0.63 -5.38 -12.31
C ARG A 96 0.17 -5.49 -11.02
N HIS A 97 1.46 -5.26 -11.16
CA HIS A 97 2.37 -4.98 -10.07
C HIS A 97 2.27 -3.50 -9.70
N LYS A 98 2.12 -3.20 -8.41
CA LYS A 98 2.03 -1.83 -7.91
C LYS A 98 3.11 -1.58 -6.87
N ALA A 99 3.98 -0.62 -7.13
CA ALA A 99 4.95 -0.12 -6.17
C ALA A 99 4.52 1.27 -5.69
N ARG A 100 4.82 1.59 -4.43
CA ARG A 100 4.65 2.93 -3.87
C ARG A 100 5.82 3.28 -2.99
N LEU A 101 6.33 4.50 -3.12
CA LEU A 101 7.33 5.04 -2.22
C LEU A 101 6.62 5.81 -1.10
N VAL A 102 6.78 5.35 0.14
CA VAL A 102 6.07 5.92 1.29
C VAL A 102 7.07 6.46 2.29
N ALA A 103 6.92 7.74 2.64
CA ALA A 103 7.67 8.35 3.73
C ALA A 103 7.21 7.75 5.07
N HIS A 104 8.15 7.42 5.94
CA HIS A 104 7.86 6.95 7.28
C HIS A 104 7.57 8.17 8.17
N SER A 105 6.29 8.52 8.27
CA SER A 105 5.79 9.81 8.78
C SER A 105 6.00 10.07 10.28
N PHE A 106 6.32 9.03 11.07
CA PHE A 106 6.53 9.14 12.52
C PHE A 106 7.69 10.06 12.96
N SER A 107 8.55 10.49 12.02
CA SER A 107 9.76 11.29 12.29
C SER A 107 9.65 12.75 11.82
N GLN A 108 8.51 13.16 11.28
CA GLN A 108 8.30 14.52 10.81
C GLN A 108 8.02 15.48 11.98
N THR A 109 8.72 16.61 12.00
CA THR A 109 8.55 17.69 12.98
C THR A 109 7.96 18.93 12.31
N GLU A 110 6.84 19.43 12.84
CA GLU A 110 6.22 20.67 12.39
C GLU A 110 7.19 21.85 12.49
N GLY A 111 7.22 22.71 11.47
CA GLY A 111 8.13 23.85 11.38
C GLY A 111 9.57 23.51 11.01
N ILE A 112 9.91 22.22 10.90
CA ILE A 112 11.20 21.74 10.38
C ILE A 112 11.01 21.02 9.05
N ASP A 113 10.05 20.10 9.00
CA ASP A 113 9.89 19.11 7.92
C ASP A 113 8.60 19.32 7.11
N TYR A 114 7.63 20.00 7.72
CA TYR A 114 6.43 20.50 7.06
C TYR A 114 5.95 21.77 7.75
N THR A 115 5.32 22.66 6.99
CA THR A 115 4.76 23.92 7.49
C THR A 115 3.23 23.92 7.52
N GLU A 116 2.59 22.98 6.83
CA GLU A 116 1.13 22.89 6.71
C GLU A 116 0.68 21.43 6.82
N THR A 117 -0.46 21.22 7.49
CA THR A 117 -1.07 19.88 7.61
C THR A 117 -2.27 19.80 6.68
N PHE A 118 -2.27 18.84 5.75
CA PHE A 118 -3.45 18.56 4.93
C PHE A 118 -4.46 17.71 5.71
N ALA A 119 -5.65 18.26 5.92
CA ALA A 119 -6.77 17.48 6.46
C ALA A 119 -7.30 16.51 5.38
N PRO A 120 -7.71 15.29 5.75
CA PRO A 120 -8.30 14.36 4.79
C PRO A 120 -9.59 14.96 4.22
N VAL A 121 -9.64 15.14 2.90
CA VAL A 121 -10.85 15.56 2.19
C VAL A 121 -11.68 14.32 1.89
N ALA A 122 -12.84 14.21 2.52
CA ALA A 122 -13.83 13.19 2.17
C ALA A 122 -14.59 13.65 0.92
N GLU A 123 -14.42 12.94 -0.19
CA GLU A 123 -15.22 13.14 -1.39
C GLU A 123 -16.52 12.33 -1.27
N MET A 124 -17.68 12.95 -1.52
CA MET A 124 -18.99 12.29 -1.36
C MET A 124 -19.14 11.02 -2.22
N THR A 125 -18.38 10.90 -3.32
CA THR A 125 -18.31 9.72 -4.20
C THR A 125 -17.69 8.49 -3.52
N THR A 126 -16.97 8.67 -2.41
CA THR A 126 -16.30 7.58 -1.68
C THR A 126 -17.23 6.90 -0.67
N ILE A 127 -18.36 7.51 -0.32
CA ILE A 127 -19.32 6.98 0.66
C ILE A 127 -20.20 5.92 -0.01
N HIS A 128 -19.93 4.65 0.28
CA HIS A 128 -20.83 3.55 -0.06
C HIS A 128 -21.74 3.29 1.13
N THR A 129 -22.99 3.75 1.06
CA THR A 129 -24.05 3.37 2.01
C THR A 129 -24.48 1.93 1.75
N LEU A 130 -24.66 1.17 2.84
CA LEU A 130 -25.19 -0.20 2.84
C LEU A 130 -26.64 -0.26 2.37
#